data_AF-A0A5J4U3R2-F1
#
_entry.id   AF-A0A5J4U3R2-F1
#
_cell.length_a   1.000
_cell.length_b   1.000
_cell.length_c   1.000
_cell.angle_alpha   90.00
_cell.angle_beta   90.00
_cell.angle_gamma   90.00
#
_symmetry.space_group_name_H-M   'P 1'
#
loop_
_entity.id
_entity.type
_entity.pdbx_description
1 polymer ?
#
loop_
_entity_poly.entity_id
_entity_poly.type
_entity_poly.pdbx_seq_one_letter_code
_entity_poly.pdbx_strand_id
1 'polypeptide(L)'
;SSCSCANGNGAAIYASLSSGSSGSVSITGTISTFSSCTVSTTSGLGGAIYLDLASGTETQYDLTDASYLTGNNAQYGKSLFINAFDLSAAVQMNDAERIKLGALNPETDFYNLMGYDNAFGTLAIPLYYVYTAVKNDIYHVNNAAVSYTIGSGYNNKYCGHLGWPCLTIQYSIQLTGDEEEKKIGIISEYILNELIEIDQSGKEVKISNSLSGSGDVTDIKSILNIEDQGKFQVTNGTLSFDKITFSINTNALEGHIITGSTQSTKIQIDNCIMKTTTASSAIKTGLVEVEYGILSVTNLNIKDMIIQDRSIIKVDEGTNVGIVNIIGCTFENMTRTGDNQKGGVIEGYLGSDNGQLRVSSTFKFVTLRIPYSTSTSPVFIADDAVVVFIIQLSIYIFVDYVDPVIICPSNALY
;
A
#
# COMPACT_ATOMS: atom_id res chain seq x y z
N SER A 1 15.33 42.78 -3.94
CA SER A 1 13.87 42.74 -3.74
C SER A 1 13.18 43.25 -5.00
N SER A 2 11.99 42.70 -5.33
CA SER A 2 11.12 43.10 -6.45
C SER A 2 11.73 42.94 -7.85
N CYS A 3 12.16 41.73 -8.18
CA CYS A 3 12.60 41.36 -9.53
C CYS A 3 11.39 40.86 -10.33
N SER A 4 11.27 41.23 -11.60
CA SER A 4 10.23 40.66 -12.47
C SER A 4 10.79 40.31 -13.84
N CYS A 5 10.34 39.18 -14.38
CA CYS A 5 10.62 38.78 -15.76
C CYS A 5 9.31 38.34 -16.42
N ALA A 6 8.92 39.04 -17.48
CA ALA A 6 7.66 38.76 -18.18
C ALA A 6 7.71 37.43 -18.95
N ASN A 7 8.86 37.09 -19.55
CA ASN A 7 9.01 35.98 -20.49
C ASN A 7 10.23 35.09 -20.16
N GLY A 8 10.36 34.63 -18.91
CA GLY A 8 11.49 33.80 -18.49
C GLY A 8 11.20 32.97 -17.25
N ASN A 9 12.13 32.08 -16.92
CA ASN A 9 11.98 31.11 -15.85
C ASN A 9 12.63 31.52 -14.52
N GLY A 10 13.33 32.65 -14.45
CA GLY A 10 13.96 33.17 -13.23
C GLY A 10 13.96 34.69 -13.21
N ALA A 11 13.29 35.33 -12.25
CA ALA A 11 13.16 36.78 -12.26
C ALA A 11 14.44 37.51 -11.82
N ALA A 12 15.20 36.93 -10.90
CA ALA A 12 16.47 37.48 -10.45
C ALA A 12 17.65 36.79 -11.13
N ILE A 13 17.63 35.45 -11.18
CA ILE A 13 18.70 34.65 -11.76
C ILE A 13 18.09 33.60 -12.68
N TYR A 14 18.54 33.61 -13.93
CA TYR A 14 18.39 32.50 -14.87
C TYR A 14 19.79 32.03 -15.22
N ALA A 15 20.11 30.76 -14.98
CA ALA A 15 21.37 30.17 -15.37
C ALA A 15 21.14 28.85 -16.10
N SER A 16 21.90 28.63 -17.18
CA SER A 16 21.91 27.38 -17.93
C SER A 16 23.36 26.94 -18.11
N LEU A 17 23.65 25.71 -17.70
CA LEU A 17 24.98 25.08 -17.77
C LEU A 17 24.90 23.89 -18.73
N SER A 18 25.52 24.05 -19.90
CA SER A 18 25.55 23.03 -20.95
C SER A 18 26.53 21.89 -20.65
N SER A 19 26.29 20.73 -21.24
CA SER A 19 27.17 19.56 -21.05
C SER A 19 28.60 19.85 -21.52
N GLY A 20 29.58 19.38 -20.76
CA GLY A 20 31.01 19.66 -20.98
C GLY A 20 31.46 21.07 -20.58
N SER A 21 30.59 21.88 -19.97
CA SER A 21 30.98 23.16 -19.42
C SER A 21 31.81 23.01 -18.14
N SER A 22 32.73 23.97 -17.93
CA SER A 22 33.53 24.14 -16.72
C SER A 22 33.07 25.32 -15.86
N GLY A 23 31.93 25.93 -16.23
CA GLY A 23 31.35 27.04 -15.51
C GLY A 23 30.72 26.59 -14.20
N SER A 24 30.45 27.55 -13.30
CA SER A 24 29.64 27.28 -12.11
C SER A 24 28.81 28.50 -11.74
N VAL A 25 27.72 28.27 -11.02
CA VAL A 25 26.82 29.33 -10.53
C VAL A 25 26.90 29.37 -9.01
N SER A 26 27.54 30.38 -8.44
CA SER A 26 27.66 30.52 -6.98
C SER A 26 27.17 31.87 -6.50
N ILE A 27 26.40 31.89 -5.42
CA ILE A 27 26.14 33.10 -4.62
C ILE A 27 27.16 33.09 -3.49
N THR A 28 27.99 34.13 -3.39
CA THR A 28 29.09 34.21 -2.42
C THR A 28 29.13 35.56 -1.73
N GLY A 29 29.71 35.60 -0.53
CA GLY A 29 29.99 36.82 0.22
C GLY A 29 29.00 37.02 1.36
N THR A 30 28.08 37.97 1.23
CA THR A 30 26.99 38.17 2.20
C THR A 30 25.70 37.53 1.72
N ILE A 31 24.87 37.08 2.66
CA ILE A 31 23.56 36.46 2.37
C ILE A 31 22.76 37.34 1.39
N SER A 32 22.39 36.75 0.25
CA SER A 32 21.56 37.37 -0.77
C SER A 32 20.12 36.94 -0.60
N THR A 33 19.27 37.90 -0.22
CA THR A 33 17.86 37.64 0.09
C THR A 33 16.95 37.94 -1.10
N PHE A 34 16.23 36.93 -1.56
CA PHE A 34 15.26 37.03 -2.66
C PHE A 34 13.83 37.14 -2.12
N SER A 35 13.16 38.23 -2.48
CA SER A 35 11.80 38.55 -2.04
C SER A 35 11.04 39.27 -3.14
N SER A 36 9.73 38.99 -3.23
CA SER A 36 8.84 39.61 -4.23
C SER A 36 9.30 39.40 -5.68
N CYS A 37 10.07 38.34 -5.97
CA CYS A 37 10.54 38.00 -7.30
C CYS A 37 9.44 37.26 -8.09
N THR A 38 9.02 37.78 -9.23
CA THR A 38 7.87 37.24 -9.97
C THR A 38 8.22 36.93 -11.42
N VAL A 39 7.93 35.70 -11.83
CA VAL A 39 7.82 35.30 -13.23
C VAL A 39 6.36 35.01 -13.57
N SER A 40 6.07 34.65 -14.83
CA SER A 40 4.74 34.20 -15.23
C SER A 40 4.25 33.03 -14.37
N THR A 41 3.06 33.11 -13.79
CA THR A 41 2.47 32.02 -12.98
C THR A 41 1.81 30.93 -13.82
N THR A 42 1.80 31.07 -15.15
CA THR A 42 1.23 30.09 -16.08
C THR A 42 2.28 29.29 -16.85
N SER A 43 3.54 29.74 -16.83
CA SER A 43 4.63 29.16 -17.63
C SER A 43 6.03 29.32 -17.02
N GLY A 44 6.21 30.27 -16.10
CA GLY A 44 7.50 30.51 -15.45
C GLY A 44 7.75 29.52 -14.32
N LEU A 45 8.95 28.96 -14.26
CA LEU A 45 9.26 27.83 -13.37
C LEU A 45 9.83 28.26 -12.01
N GLY A 46 10.75 29.23 -11.99
CA GLY A 46 11.44 29.75 -10.80
C GLY A 46 11.12 31.22 -10.54
N GLY A 47 10.52 31.55 -9.40
CA GLY A 47 10.15 32.95 -9.13
C GLY A 47 11.37 33.85 -8.92
N ALA A 48 12.36 33.40 -8.15
CA ALA A 48 13.62 34.11 -7.98
C ALA A 48 14.74 33.52 -8.86
N ILE A 49 15.02 32.23 -8.69
CA ILE A 49 16.15 31.54 -9.29
C ILE A 49 15.66 30.38 -10.14
N TYR A 50 16.21 30.26 -11.35
CA TYR A 50 16.09 29.08 -12.18
C TYR A 50 17.45 28.60 -12.64
N LEU A 51 17.71 27.31 -12.41
CA LEU A 51 18.90 26.61 -12.85
C LEU A 51 18.51 25.55 -13.88
N ASP A 52 19.20 25.55 -15.02
CA ASP A 52 19.07 24.55 -16.08
C ASP A 52 20.40 23.81 -16.21
N LEU A 53 20.43 22.59 -15.71
CA LEU A 53 21.63 21.79 -15.49
C LEU A 53 21.63 20.59 -16.44
N ALA A 54 22.43 20.65 -17.49
CA ALA A 54 22.65 19.53 -18.39
C ALA A 54 23.43 18.39 -17.72
N SER A 55 23.50 17.23 -18.39
CA SER A 55 24.26 16.09 -17.90
C SER A 55 25.73 16.45 -17.66
N GLY A 56 26.22 16.17 -16.45
CA GLY A 56 27.56 16.45 -15.97
C GLY A 56 27.74 17.81 -15.27
N THR A 57 26.69 18.65 -15.20
CA THR A 57 26.74 19.97 -14.55
C THR A 57 25.92 20.05 -13.26
N GLU A 58 25.33 18.93 -12.83
CA GLU A 58 24.38 18.86 -11.72
C GLU A 58 24.97 19.36 -10.38
N THR A 59 26.28 19.31 -10.23
CA THR A 59 27.01 19.78 -9.02
C THR A 59 27.67 21.14 -9.20
N GLN A 60 27.53 21.78 -10.36
CA GLN A 60 28.24 23.03 -10.70
C GLN A 60 27.49 24.28 -10.22
N TYR A 61 26.90 24.22 -9.03
CA TYR A 61 26.24 25.36 -8.42
C TYR A 61 26.39 25.36 -6.90
N ASP A 62 26.37 26.55 -6.31
CA ASP A 62 26.41 26.76 -4.86
C ASP A 62 25.49 27.92 -4.47
N LEU A 63 24.35 27.59 -3.86
CA LEU A 63 23.40 28.57 -3.35
C LEU A 63 23.51 28.72 -1.83
N THR A 64 24.62 28.30 -1.23
CA THR A 64 24.84 28.34 0.22
C THR A 64 24.84 29.76 0.77
N ASP A 65 24.83 30.84 -0.01
CA ASP A 65 24.58 32.21 0.50
C ASP A 65 23.25 32.82 0.04
N ALA A 66 22.29 32.01 -0.42
CA ALA A 66 20.93 32.45 -0.72
C ALA A 66 20.01 32.46 0.52
N SER A 67 19.00 33.33 0.51
CA SER A 67 17.88 33.30 1.45
C SER A 67 16.58 33.63 0.70
N TYR A 68 15.49 32.94 1.02
CA TYR A 68 14.20 33.10 0.34
C TYR A 68 13.13 33.65 1.29
N LEU A 69 12.53 34.78 0.95
CA LEU A 69 11.42 35.39 1.69
C LEU A 69 10.09 35.28 0.92
N THR A 70 9.01 35.72 1.55
CA THR A 70 7.66 35.69 0.98
C THR A 70 7.49 36.59 -0.25
N GLY A 71 6.44 36.31 -1.03
CA GLY A 71 6.04 37.11 -2.18
C GLY A 71 6.72 36.74 -3.50
N ASN A 72 7.59 35.73 -3.53
CA ASN A 72 8.07 35.18 -4.79
C ASN A 72 6.97 34.36 -5.47
N ASN A 73 6.83 34.45 -6.79
CA ASN A 73 5.73 33.82 -7.53
C ASN A 73 6.20 33.23 -8.87
N ALA A 74 5.73 32.00 -9.13
CA ALA A 74 5.94 31.22 -10.35
C ALA A 74 4.81 30.19 -10.49
N GLN A 75 4.76 29.45 -11.60
CA GLN A 75 3.86 28.30 -11.77
C GLN A 75 4.17 27.17 -10.78
N TYR A 76 5.47 26.91 -10.57
CA TYR A 76 5.96 25.85 -9.68
C TYR A 76 6.84 26.44 -8.57
N GLY A 77 8.17 26.38 -8.73
CA GLY A 77 9.16 26.81 -7.75
C GLY A 77 9.06 28.29 -7.46
N LYS A 78 8.25 28.68 -6.46
CA LYS A 78 8.02 30.09 -6.13
C LYS A 78 9.31 30.82 -5.87
N SER A 79 10.32 30.18 -5.30
CA SER A 79 11.63 30.76 -5.06
C SER A 79 12.72 30.17 -5.96
N LEU A 80 12.88 28.85 -5.96
CA LEU A 80 13.91 28.14 -6.71
C LEU A 80 13.27 27.07 -7.58
N PHE A 81 13.75 26.98 -8.82
CA PHE A 81 13.47 25.84 -9.68
C PHE A 81 14.76 25.28 -10.29
N ILE A 82 14.96 23.96 -10.15
CA ILE A 82 16.11 23.25 -10.73
C ILE A 82 15.61 22.32 -11.83
N ASN A 83 15.91 22.64 -13.09
CA ASN A 83 15.73 21.75 -14.22
C ASN A 83 17.02 20.96 -14.44
N ALA A 84 17.10 19.72 -13.95
CA ALA A 84 18.33 18.92 -14.00
C ALA A 84 18.19 17.70 -14.91
N PHE A 85 19.30 17.27 -15.52
CA PHE A 85 19.36 15.97 -16.19
C PHE A 85 19.05 14.83 -15.21
N ASP A 86 19.78 14.77 -14.09
CA ASP A 86 19.46 13.92 -12.94
C ASP A 86 19.27 14.80 -11.70
N LEU A 87 18.02 14.93 -11.24
CA LEU A 87 17.70 15.79 -10.11
C LEU A 87 18.30 15.28 -8.79
N SER A 88 18.54 13.97 -8.66
CA SER A 88 19.16 13.38 -7.47
C SER A 88 20.68 13.62 -7.42
N ALA A 89 21.32 13.76 -8.57
CA ALA A 89 22.69 14.24 -8.64
C ALA A 89 22.77 15.75 -8.30
N ALA A 90 21.76 16.51 -8.75
CA ALA A 90 21.69 17.95 -8.53
C ALA A 90 21.29 18.31 -7.11
N VAL A 91 20.53 17.49 -6.41
CA VAL A 91 20.09 17.70 -5.03
C VAL A 91 20.32 16.39 -4.28
N GLN A 92 21.50 16.25 -3.71
CA GLN A 92 21.89 15.00 -3.07
C GLN A 92 21.17 14.81 -1.73
N MET A 93 20.94 13.55 -1.35
CA MET A 93 20.39 13.21 -0.05
C MET A 93 21.25 13.81 1.07
N ASN A 94 20.59 14.46 2.03
CA ASN A 94 21.23 15.22 3.12
C ASN A 94 22.06 16.46 2.70
N ASP A 95 21.97 16.92 1.45
CA ASP A 95 22.65 18.13 0.96
C ASP A 95 21.74 19.37 0.98
N ALA A 96 20.99 19.51 2.08
CA ALA A 96 20.07 20.61 2.34
C ALA A 96 20.77 21.99 2.38
N GLU A 97 22.07 22.00 2.68
CA GLU A 97 22.87 23.22 2.83
C GLU A 97 23.20 23.89 1.48
N ARG A 98 23.50 23.10 0.43
CA ARG A 98 23.87 23.62 -0.91
C ARG A 98 22.78 24.42 -1.59
N ILE A 99 21.52 24.08 -1.33
CA ILE A 99 20.34 24.82 -1.83
C ILE A 99 19.84 25.87 -0.84
N LYS A 100 20.51 26.02 0.33
CA LYS A 100 20.09 26.80 1.51
C LYS A 100 18.57 26.92 1.60
N LEU A 101 17.97 25.94 2.26
CA LEU A 101 16.56 25.96 2.67
C LEU A 101 16.30 27.04 3.73
N GLY A 102 16.59 28.31 3.40
CA GLY A 102 16.35 29.48 4.22
C GLY A 102 14.92 30.00 4.12
N ALA A 103 13.99 29.20 3.59
CA ALA A 103 12.58 29.44 3.87
C ALA A 103 12.38 29.14 5.37
N LEU A 104 11.86 30.09 6.14
CA LEU A 104 11.10 29.67 7.31
C LEU A 104 10.01 28.71 6.80
N ASN A 105 10.15 27.42 7.10
CA ASN A 105 9.23 26.33 6.74
C ASN A 105 9.16 25.92 5.23
N PRO A 106 10.21 25.33 4.63
CA PRO A 106 10.04 24.58 3.38
C PRO A 106 9.05 23.41 3.52
N GLU A 107 8.85 22.93 4.76
CA GLU A 107 7.87 21.88 5.11
C GLU A 107 6.41 22.34 4.98
N THR A 108 6.13 23.66 4.98
CA THR A 108 4.74 24.16 4.89
C THR A 108 4.33 24.60 3.49
N ASP A 109 5.28 24.81 2.58
CA ASP A 109 4.99 25.20 1.19
C ASP A 109 5.92 24.49 0.22
N PHE A 110 5.58 23.24 -0.10
CA PHE A 110 6.28 22.38 -1.06
C PHE A 110 6.46 23.01 -2.45
N TYR A 111 5.72 24.08 -2.76
CA TYR A 111 5.83 24.82 -4.00
C TYR A 111 6.98 25.84 -4.01
N ASN A 112 7.64 26.10 -2.89
CA ASN A 112 8.72 27.08 -2.87
C ASN A 112 9.95 26.64 -3.65
N LEU A 113 10.31 25.37 -3.55
CA LEU A 113 11.51 24.80 -4.14
C LEU A 113 11.12 23.52 -4.89
N MET A 114 11.19 23.58 -6.20
CA MET A 114 10.79 22.46 -7.07
C MET A 114 11.85 22.18 -8.12
N GLY A 115 11.74 21.06 -8.81
CA GLY A 115 12.62 20.76 -9.93
C GLY A 115 12.05 19.74 -10.89
N TYR A 116 12.70 19.61 -12.04
CA TYR A 116 12.49 18.52 -12.97
C TYR A 116 13.67 17.57 -12.94
N ASP A 117 13.35 16.28 -13.05
CA ASP A 117 14.29 15.23 -13.34
C ASP A 117 14.09 14.80 -14.80
N ASN A 118 14.90 15.36 -15.69
CA ASN A 118 14.75 15.15 -17.13
C ASN A 118 15.05 13.72 -17.57
N ALA A 119 15.65 12.88 -16.72
CA ALA A 119 15.75 11.44 -16.99
C ALA A 119 14.37 10.74 -16.95
N PHE A 120 13.36 11.32 -16.29
CA PHE A 120 12.03 10.73 -16.14
C PHE A 120 10.89 11.61 -16.68
N GLY A 121 11.13 12.90 -16.94
CA GLY A 121 10.21 13.80 -17.61
C GLY A 121 10.08 15.17 -16.94
N THR A 122 8.96 15.83 -17.19
CA THR A 122 8.70 17.22 -16.75
C THR A 122 7.71 17.29 -15.58
N LEU A 123 7.69 16.29 -14.70
CA LEU A 123 6.90 16.36 -13.47
C LEU A 123 7.63 17.25 -12.45
N ALA A 124 6.99 18.33 -12.02
CA ALA A 124 7.58 19.22 -11.03
C ALA A 124 7.59 18.52 -9.66
N ILE A 125 8.78 18.22 -9.16
CA ILE A 125 9.00 17.50 -7.89
C ILE A 125 9.42 18.51 -6.82
N PRO A 126 8.75 18.59 -5.67
CA PRO A 126 9.24 19.33 -4.52
C PRO A 126 10.61 18.81 -4.10
N LEU A 127 11.61 19.69 -4.03
CA LEU A 127 12.99 19.27 -3.74
C LEU A 127 13.13 18.59 -2.37
N TYR A 128 12.21 18.88 -1.44
CA TYR A 128 12.10 18.20 -0.14
C TYR A 128 12.13 16.67 -0.27
N TYR A 129 11.39 16.09 -1.22
CA TYR A 129 11.33 14.64 -1.42
C TYR A 129 12.54 14.07 -2.17
N VAL A 130 13.44 14.93 -2.65
CA VAL A 130 14.67 14.52 -3.33
C VAL A 130 15.81 14.33 -2.32
N TYR A 131 15.94 15.24 -1.34
CA TYR A 131 17.04 15.18 -0.37
C TYR A 131 16.69 14.54 0.97
N THR A 132 15.41 14.21 1.23
CA THR A 132 14.98 13.56 2.47
C THR A 132 14.73 12.07 2.26
N ALA A 133 15.00 11.27 3.30
CA ALA A 133 14.64 9.86 3.31
C ALA A 133 13.16 9.65 3.61
N VAL A 134 12.61 8.52 3.17
CA VAL A 134 11.26 8.08 3.54
C VAL A 134 11.23 7.73 5.03
N LYS A 135 10.29 8.30 5.79
CA LYS A 135 10.25 8.14 7.25
C LYS A 135 9.94 6.69 7.63
N ASN A 136 10.75 6.12 8.52
CA ASN A 136 10.66 4.73 9.01
C ASN A 136 10.71 3.66 7.90
N ASP A 137 11.18 4.02 6.71
CA ASP A 137 11.19 3.16 5.51
C ASP A 137 9.79 2.63 5.14
N ILE A 138 8.73 3.37 5.50
CA ILE A 138 7.35 3.06 5.14
C ILE A 138 7.00 3.81 3.85
N TYR A 139 6.98 3.09 2.74
CA TYR A 139 6.63 3.63 1.43
C TYR A 139 5.11 3.77 1.31
N HIS A 140 4.64 5.01 1.32
CA HIS A 140 3.23 5.33 1.28
C HIS A 140 2.65 5.23 -0.13
N VAL A 141 1.41 4.74 -0.25
CA VAL A 141 0.67 4.63 -1.51
C VAL A 141 -0.68 5.37 -1.45
N ASN A 142 -1.08 5.96 -2.58
CA ASN A 142 -2.37 6.63 -2.74
C ASN A 142 -2.78 6.67 -4.21
N ASN A 143 -3.81 5.93 -4.61
CA ASN A 143 -4.33 5.94 -5.99
C ASN A 143 -5.81 6.32 -6.09
N ALA A 144 -6.40 6.88 -5.04
CA ALA A 144 -7.82 7.23 -5.02
C ALA A 144 -8.16 8.43 -5.92
N ALA A 145 -7.18 9.27 -6.27
CA ALA A 145 -7.41 10.46 -7.10
C ALA A 145 -7.49 10.09 -8.60
N VAL A 146 -8.55 10.56 -9.28
CA VAL A 146 -8.76 10.36 -10.73
C VAL A 146 -7.76 11.13 -11.61
N SER A 147 -7.17 12.20 -11.07
CA SER A 147 -6.16 13.01 -11.75
C SER A 147 -5.05 13.38 -10.78
N TYR A 148 -3.84 13.53 -11.32
CA TYR A 148 -2.69 13.85 -10.51
C TYR A 148 -2.79 15.26 -9.93
N THR A 149 -2.64 15.34 -8.62
CA THR A 149 -2.40 16.56 -7.84
C THR A 149 -1.30 16.28 -6.81
N ILE A 150 -0.62 17.31 -6.32
CA ILE A 150 0.39 17.10 -5.27
C ILE A 150 -0.29 16.45 -4.05
N GLY A 151 0.26 15.35 -3.56
CA GLY A 151 -0.31 14.51 -2.51
C GLY A 151 -1.09 13.29 -3.01
N SER A 152 -1.45 13.25 -4.30
CA SER A 152 -1.85 12.00 -4.96
C SER A 152 -0.62 11.17 -5.34
N GLY A 153 -0.81 9.86 -5.53
CA GLY A 153 0.28 8.97 -5.88
C GLY A 153 0.83 9.21 -7.26
N TYR A 154 2.15 9.14 -7.39
CA TYR A 154 2.84 9.12 -8.67
C TYR A 154 4.06 8.22 -8.58
N ASN A 155 4.18 7.25 -9.49
CA ASN A 155 5.34 6.37 -9.53
C ASN A 155 6.55 7.11 -10.10
N ASN A 156 7.47 7.50 -9.22
CA ASN A 156 8.78 8.05 -9.56
C ASN A 156 9.78 7.66 -8.45
N LYS A 157 11.08 7.79 -8.71
CA LYS A 157 12.11 7.35 -7.75
C LYS A 157 12.13 8.12 -6.42
N TYR A 158 11.38 9.22 -6.31
CA TYR A 158 11.26 10.06 -5.11
C TYR A 158 9.95 9.82 -4.35
N CYS A 159 9.08 8.92 -4.82
CA CYS A 159 7.82 8.62 -4.17
C CYS A 159 8.00 7.77 -2.92
N GLY A 160 6.95 7.72 -2.09
CA GLY A 160 6.89 6.91 -0.88
C GLY A 160 6.76 7.75 0.39
N HIS A 161 6.92 9.07 0.30
CA HIS A 161 6.64 9.96 1.41
C HIS A 161 5.13 10.14 1.61
N LEU A 162 4.69 10.50 2.82
CA LEU A 162 3.28 10.72 3.11
C LEU A 162 2.65 11.84 2.25
N GLY A 163 3.40 12.91 2.00
CA GLY A 163 2.98 14.01 1.13
C GLY A 163 3.37 13.86 -0.35
N TRP A 164 4.06 12.77 -0.69
CA TRP A 164 4.45 12.40 -2.05
C TRP A 164 4.43 10.87 -2.23
N PRO A 165 3.22 10.27 -2.12
CA PRO A 165 3.10 8.82 -2.13
C PRO A 165 3.38 8.25 -3.52
N CYS A 166 3.68 6.96 -3.56
CA CYS A 166 3.69 6.21 -4.80
C CYS A 166 2.27 5.95 -5.30
N LEU A 167 2.12 5.72 -6.60
CA LEU A 167 0.82 5.39 -7.19
C LEU A 167 0.44 3.94 -6.91
N THR A 168 1.38 3.00 -7.02
CA THR A 168 1.06 1.57 -6.89
C THR A 168 1.86 0.86 -5.80
N ILE A 169 1.23 -0.15 -5.19
CA ILE A 169 1.89 -1.07 -4.24
C ILE A 169 3.05 -1.79 -4.93
N GLN A 170 2.87 -2.28 -6.16
CA GLN A 170 3.91 -2.98 -6.93
C GLN A 170 5.16 -2.11 -7.12
N TYR A 171 4.98 -0.84 -7.47
CA TYR A 171 6.11 0.08 -7.64
C TYR A 171 6.82 0.35 -6.32
N SER A 172 6.08 0.46 -5.21
CA SER A 172 6.66 0.66 -3.88
C SER A 172 7.50 -0.56 -3.44
N ILE A 173 7.05 -1.78 -3.75
CA ILE A 173 7.82 -3.01 -3.53
C ILE A 173 9.12 -3.01 -4.35
N GLN A 174 9.11 -2.49 -5.57
CA GLN A 174 10.31 -2.35 -6.40
C GLN A 174 11.27 -1.29 -5.84
N LEU A 175 10.72 -0.14 -5.40
CA LEU A 175 11.50 0.99 -4.92
C LEU A 175 12.24 0.71 -3.61
N THR A 176 11.67 -0.14 -2.75
CA THR A 176 12.34 -0.64 -1.53
C THR A 176 13.56 -1.53 -1.81
N GLY A 177 13.78 -1.97 -3.06
CA GLY A 177 14.97 -2.74 -3.42
C GLY A 177 15.06 -4.10 -2.72
N ASP A 178 16.15 -4.34 -2.00
CA ASP A 178 16.50 -5.65 -1.42
C ASP A 178 16.27 -5.75 0.09
N GLU A 179 15.50 -4.85 0.69
CA GLU A 179 15.16 -4.90 2.11
C GLU A 179 14.48 -6.20 2.54
N GLU A 180 14.84 -6.72 3.72
CA GLU A 180 14.28 -7.95 4.31
C GLU A 180 12.77 -7.81 4.61
N GLU A 181 12.36 -6.61 5.03
CA GLU A 181 10.96 -6.24 5.26
C GLU A 181 10.63 -4.98 4.47
N LYS A 182 9.75 -5.12 3.47
CA LYS A 182 9.25 -4.04 2.61
C LYS A 182 7.96 -3.50 3.19
N LYS A 183 8.01 -2.30 3.77
CA LYS A 183 6.88 -1.69 4.48
C LYS A 183 6.11 -0.73 3.59
N ILE A 184 4.84 -1.04 3.36
CA ILE A 184 3.93 -0.25 2.53
C ILE A 184 2.80 0.31 3.40
N GLY A 185 2.58 1.62 3.32
CA GLY A 185 1.53 2.31 4.09
C GLY A 185 0.42 2.87 3.20
N ILE A 186 -0.81 2.37 3.29
CA ILE A 186 -1.94 2.92 2.54
C ILE A 186 -2.43 4.22 3.18
N ILE A 187 -2.44 5.31 2.42
CA ILE A 187 -2.98 6.60 2.87
C ILE A 187 -4.50 6.56 2.75
N SER A 188 -5.19 6.35 3.86
CA SER A 188 -6.66 6.32 3.99
C SER A 188 -7.37 5.24 3.15
N GLU A 189 -7.20 5.25 1.84
CA GLU A 189 -7.89 4.40 0.86
C GLU A 189 -6.99 4.07 -0.34
N TYR A 190 -7.04 2.83 -0.81
CA TYR A 190 -6.37 2.37 -2.03
C TYR A 190 -7.28 1.45 -2.83
N ILE A 191 -7.32 1.62 -4.15
CA ILE A 191 -8.08 0.78 -5.08
C ILE A 191 -7.15 -0.29 -5.64
N LEU A 192 -7.43 -1.54 -5.33
CA LEU A 192 -6.78 -2.71 -5.94
C LEU A 192 -7.72 -3.26 -7.02
N ASN A 193 -7.32 -3.09 -8.28
CA ASN A 193 -8.06 -3.55 -9.44
C ASN A 193 -7.25 -4.48 -10.37
N GLU A 194 -6.03 -4.83 -9.94
CA GLU A 194 -5.11 -5.70 -10.66
C GLU A 194 -4.56 -6.82 -9.76
N LEU A 195 -3.99 -7.85 -10.38
CA LEU A 195 -3.27 -8.91 -9.68
C LEU A 195 -1.86 -8.42 -9.32
N ILE A 196 -1.50 -8.53 -8.05
CA ILE A 196 -0.16 -8.29 -7.53
C ILE A 196 0.48 -9.64 -7.17
N GLU A 197 1.58 -9.97 -7.83
CA GLU A 197 2.37 -11.16 -7.53
C GLU A 197 3.45 -10.85 -6.49
N ILE A 198 3.46 -11.64 -5.41
CA ILE A 198 4.47 -11.59 -4.35
C ILE A 198 5.40 -12.81 -4.52
N ASP A 199 6.53 -12.55 -5.17
CA ASP A 199 7.69 -13.45 -5.23
C ASP A 199 8.90 -12.69 -4.69
N GLN A 200 9.14 -12.78 -3.39
CA GLN A 200 10.18 -12.00 -2.71
C GLN A 200 11.30 -12.86 -2.12
N SER A 201 11.55 -14.05 -2.67
CA SER A 201 12.69 -14.90 -2.27
C SER A 201 12.80 -15.14 -0.75
N GLY A 202 11.66 -15.31 -0.08
CA GLY A 202 11.60 -15.49 1.38
C GLY A 202 11.42 -14.21 2.21
N LYS A 203 11.59 -13.02 1.62
CA LYS A 203 11.44 -11.71 2.29
C LYS A 203 9.98 -11.34 2.54
N GLU A 204 9.75 -10.31 3.34
CA GLU A 204 8.42 -9.85 3.74
C GLU A 204 7.96 -8.59 3.02
N VAL A 205 6.71 -8.61 2.55
CA VAL A 205 5.94 -7.43 2.17
C VAL A 205 4.88 -7.19 3.22
N LYS A 206 4.99 -6.09 3.95
CA LYS A 206 4.03 -5.69 4.97
C LYS A 206 3.20 -4.50 4.48
N ILE A 207 1.90 -4.71 4.34
CA ILE A 207 0.93 -3.69 3.97
C ILE A 207 0.14 -3.28 5.22
N SER A 208 0.20 -2.01 5.57
CA SER A 208 -0.48 -1.47 6.75
C SER A 208 -1.06 -0.09 6.50
N ASN A 209 -1.75 0.46 7.50
CA ASN A 209 -2.18 1.86 7.46
C ASN A 209 -0.98 2.83 7.43
N SER A 210 -1.19 4.03 6.92
CA SER A 210 -0.13 5.05 6.86
C SER A 210 0.18 5.64 8.25
N LEU A 211 1.32 6.33 8.32
CA LEU A 211 1.65 7.20 9.45
C LEU A 211 0.67 8.39 9.52
N SER A 212 0.56 9.00 10.70
CA SER A 212 -0.13 10.28 10.88
C SER A 212 0.59 11.42 10.16
N GLY A 213 -0.02 12.62 10.09
CA GLY A 213 0.65 13.82 9.59
C GLY A 213 1.90 14.24 10.39
N SER A 214 2.01 13.84 11.67
CA SER A 214 3.24 13.99 12.48
C SER A 214 4.26 12.87 12.24
N GLY A 215 3.88 11.84 11.48
CA GLY A 215 4.67 10.67 11.17
C GLY A 215 4.71 9.63 12.29
N ASP A 216 3.66 9.57 13.11
CA ASP A 216 3.49 8.57 14.17
C ASP A 216 2.66 7.38 13.67
N VAL A 217 2.88 6.21 14.25
CA VAL A 217 2.04 5.03 13.99
C VAL A 217 0.62 5.30 14.52
N THR A 218 -0.39 4.87 13.78
CA THR A 218 -1.80 5.06 14.17
C THR A 218 -2.53 3.71 14.28
N ASP A 219 -3.66 3.71 14.99
CA ASP A 219 -4.59 2.58 15.06
C ASP A 219 -5.78 2.72 14.11
N ILE A 220 -5.79 3.78 13.30
CA ILE A 220 -6.83 4.05 12.31
C ILE A 220 -6.58 3.15 11.11
N LYS A 221 -7.55 2.30 10.78
CA LYS A 221 -7.43 1.37 9.67
C LYS A 221 -7.54 2.08 8.33
N SER A 222 -6.67 1.70 7.40
CA SER A 222 -6.80 2.12 6.00
C SER A 222 -7.71 1.18 5.24
N ILE A 223 -8.35 1.68 4.19
CA ILE A 223 -9.26 0.92 3.33
C ILE A 223 -8.50 0.43 2.11
N LEU A 224 -8.62 -0.87 1.84
CA LEU A 224 -8.20 -1.48 0.59
C LEU A 224 -9.44 -1.91 -0.16
N ASN A 225 -9.83 -1.15 -1.19
CA ASN A 225 -10.96 -1.49 -2.04
C ASN A 225 -10.56 -2.54 -3.05
N ILE A 226 -11.31 -3.63 -3.08
CA ILE A 226 -11.12 -4.72 -4.02
C ILE A 226 -12.13 -4.56 -5.14
N GLU A 227 -11.64 -4.29 -6.35
CA GLU A 227 -12.45 -4.12 -7.56
C GLU A 227 -11.89 -5.00 -8.67
N ASP A 228 -12.69 -5.28 -9.69
CA ASP A 228 -12.26 -6.00 -10.90
C ASP A 228 -11.32 -7.18 -10.64
N GLN A 229 -10.08 -7.16 -11.13
CA GLN A 229 -9.10 -8.25 -10.99
C GLN A 229 -8.27 -8.16 -9.70
N GLY A 230 -8.63 -7.27 -8.78
CA GLY A 230 -7.85 -6.91 -7.59
C GLY A 230 -7.55 -8.10 -6.68
N LYS A 231 -6.31 -8.59 -6.71
CA LYS A 231 -5.88 -9.78 -5.96
C LYS A 231 -4.39 -9.74 -5.60
N PHE A 232 -4.01 -10.55 -4.64
CA PHE A 232 -2.63 -10.90 -4.33
C PHE A 232 -2.40 -12.40 -4.56
N GLN A 233 -1.31 -12.72 -5.22
CA GLN A 233 -0.84 -14.10 -5.37
C GLN A 233 0.55 -14.21 -4.78
N VAL A 234 0.69 -15.00 -3.73
CA VAL A 234 1.95 -15.22 -3.02
C VAL A 234 2.54 -16.55 -3.45
N THR A 235 3.60 -16.48 -4.24
CA THR A 235 4.35 -17.63 -4.73
C THR A 235 5.63 -17.86 -3.95
N ASN A 236 6.16 -16.86 -3.24
CA ASN A 236 7.37 -16.99 -2.44
C ASN A 236 7.53 -15.82 -1.46
N GLY A 237 7.84 -16.12 -0.20
CA GLY A 237 8.03 -15.13 0.86
C GLY A 237 6.76 -14.86 1.66
N THR A 238 6.76 -13.71 2.33
CA THR A 238 5.69 -13.29 3.24
C THR A 238 4.86 -12.16 2.65
N LEU A 239 3.54 -12.28 2.76
CA LEU A 239 2.62 -11.14 2.67
C LEU A 239 1.89 -10.95 4.00
N SER A 240 2.06 -9.76 4.59
CA SER A 240 1.46 -9.39 5.88
C SER A 240 0.53 -8.19 5.71
N PHE A 241 -0.66 -8.28 6.29
CA PHE A 241 -1.59 -7.15 6.43
C PHE A 241 -1.78 -6.81 7.91
N ASP A 242 -1.68 -5.53 8.25
CA ASP A 242 -1.99 -5.03 9.61
C ASP A 242 -2.85 -3.76 9.52
N LYS A 243 -3.92 -3.70 10.33
CA LYS A 243 -4.82 -2.53 10.39
C LYS A 243 -5.41 -2.13 9.02
N ILE A 244 -5.79 -3.12 8.22
CA ILE A 244 -6.46 -2.92 6.93
C ILE A 244 -7.94 -3.28 7.00
N THR A 245 -8.79 -2.48 6.36
CA THR A 245 -10.18 -2.80 6.03
C THR A 245 -10.26 -3.23 4.58
N PHE A 246 -10.42 -4.54 4.32
CA PHE A 246 -10.74 -5.07 3.01
C PHE A 246 -12.19 -4.71 2.66
N SER A 247 -12.38 -3.88 1.65
CA SER A 247 -13.67 -3.34 1.22
C SER A 247 -14.00 -3.87 -0.17
N ILE A 248 -14.90 -4.84 -0.26
CA ILE A 248 -15.09 -5.64 -1.47
C ILE A 248 -16.22 -5.08 -2.31
N ASN A 249 -15.91 -4.68 -3.54
CA ASN A 249 -16.88 -4.23 -4.51
C ASN A 249 -17.63 -5.44 -5.10
N THR A 250 -18.91 -5.26 -5.44
CA THR A 250 -19.72 -6.30 -6.10
C THR A 250 -19.19 -6.67 -7.49
N ASN A 251 -18.38 -5.80 -8.09
CA ASN A 251 -17.72 -6.03 -9.37
C ASN A 251 -16.38 -6.77 -9.24
N ALA A 252 -15.91 -7.04 -8.02
CA ALA A 252 -14.70 -7.84 -7.81
C ALA A 252 -14.87 -9.23 -8.44
N LEU A 253 -13.83 -9.69 -9.13
CA LEU A 253 -13.81 -10.99 -9.76
C LEU A 253 -13.89 -12.09 -8.69
N GLU A 254 -14.59 -13.16 -9.03
CA GLU A 254 -14.68 -14.35 -8.20
C GLU A 254 -13.31 -14.93 -7.83
N GLY A 255 -13.23 -15.59 -6.67
CA GLY A 255 -12.00 -16.21 -6.14
C GLY A 255 -11.69 -15.72 -4.74
N HIS A 256 -10.41 -15.69 -4.36
CA HIS A 256 -9.95 -15.12 -3.08
C HIS A 256 -9.10 -13.89 -3.33
N ILE A 257 -9.16 -12.91 -2.41
CA ILE A 257 -8.33 -11.69 -2.48
C ILE A 257 -6.86 -12.07 -2.39
N ILE A 258 -6.52 -13.04 -1.52
CA ILE A 258 -5.15 -13.48 -1.29
C ILE A 258 -5.08 -14.97 -1.58
N THR A 259 -4.11 -15.37 -2.40
CA THR A 259 -3.85 -16.79 -2.69
C THR A 259 -2.41 -17.14 -2.36
N GLY A 260 -2.20 -18.29 -1.73
CA GLY A 260 -0.87 -18.86 -1.47
C GLY A 260 -0.71 -20.22 -2.14
N SER A 261 0.25 -20.34 -3.06
CA SER A 261 0.35 -21.50 -3.96
C SER A 261 1.67 -22.28 -3.86
N THR A 262 2.57 -21.95 -2.92
CA THR A 262 3.81 -22.71 -2.72
C THR A 262 4.15 -22.90 -1.24
N GLN A 263 5.02 -23.86 -0.93
CA GLN A 263 5.42 -24.17 0.45
C GLN A 263 6.17 -23.03 1.14
N SER A 264 6.81 -22.15 0.37
CA SER A 264 7.54 -20.98 0.87
C SER A 264 6.63 -19.80 1.21
N THR A 265 5.32 -19.91 0.94
CA THR A 265 4.37 -18.84 1.20
C THR A 265 4.03 -18.73 2.68
N LYS A 266 4.09 -17.50 3.19
CA LYS A 266 3.57 -17.10 4.50
C LYS A 266 2.56 -15.96 4.30
N ILE A 267 1.34 -16.12 4.79
CA ILE A 267 0.31 -15.08 4.75
C ILE A 267 -0.08 -14.74 6.19
N GLN A 268 -0.02 -13.45 6.53
CA GLN A 268 -0.39 -12.94 7.85
C GLN A 268 -1.44 -11.83 7.71
N ILE A 269 -2.52 -11.93 8.49
CA ILE A 269 -3.61 -10.95 8.51
C ILE A 269 -3.88 -10.62 9.97
N ASP A 270 -3.53 -9.42 10.40
CA ASP A 270 -3.65 -8.97 11.79
C ASP A 270 -4.49 -7.70 11.91
N ASN A 271 -5.34 -7.65 12.94
CA ASN A 271 -6.18 -6.50 13.28
C ASN A 271 -6.95 -5.95 12.07
N CYS A 272 -7.48 -6.83 11.22
CA CYS A 272 -8.14 -6.43 9.98
C CYS A 272 -9.67 -6.43 10.10
N ILE A 273 -10.33 -5.77 9.15
CA ILE A 273 -11.78 -5.84 8.93
C ILE A 273 -12.02 -6.30 7.48
N MET A 274 -13.05 -7.11 7.26
CA MET A 274 -13.57 -7.39 5.92
C MET A 274 -15.02 -6.91 5.83
N LYS A 275 -15.36 -6.16 4.79
CA LYS A 275 -16.72 -5.65 4.54
C LYS A 275 -17.00 -5.58 3.04
N THR A 276 -18.26 -5.44 2.67
CA THR A 276 -18.66 -5.09 1.30
C THR A 276 -18.77 -3.57 1.13
N THR A 277 -18.59 -3.06 -0.09
CA THR A 277 -18.83 -1.63 -0.39
C THR A 277 -20.32 -1.30 -0.34
N THR A 278 -21.18 -2.26 -0.71
CA THR A 278 -22.64 -2.15 -0.68
C THR A 278 -23.20 -3.09 0.38
N ALA A 279 -23.90 -2.55 1.38
CA ALA A 279 -24.51 -3.34 2.45
C ALA A 279 -25.48 -4.39 1.87
N SER A 280 -25.48 -5.59 2.47
CA SER A 280 -26.34 -6.71 2.08
C SER A 280 -26.18 -7.22 0.65
N SER A 281 -25.10 -6.84 -0.05
CA SER A 281 -24.76 -7.41 -1.35
C SER A 281 -24.11 -8.78 -1.19
N ALA A 282 -24.41 -9.70 -2.12
CA ALA A 282 -23.73 -10.98 -2.21
C ALA A 282 -22.43 -10.80 -3.00
N ILE A 283 -21.32 -11.28 -2.46
CA ILE A 283 -20.01 -11.29 -3.12
C ILE A 283 -19.59 -12.72 -3.48
N LYS A 284 -18.81 -12.86 -4.54
CA LYS A 284 -18.20 -14.15 -4.97
C LYS A 284 -16.71 -14.24 -4.62
N THR A 285 -16.27 -13.38 -3.69
CA THR A 285 -14.87 -13.18 -3.37
C THR A 285 -14.64 -13.50 -1.89
N GLY A 286 -13.85 -14.55 -1.62
CA GLY A 286 -13.34 -14.87 -0.29
C GLY A 286 -12.12 -14.01 0.07
N LEU A 287 -11.69 -14.07 1.32
CA LEU A 287 -10.52 -13.31 1.77
C LEU A 287 -9.22 -14.00 1.38
N VAL A 288 -9.04 -15.25 1.78
CA VAL A 288 -7.76 -15.94 1.64
C VAL A 288 -7.94 -17.42 1.33
N GLU A 289 -7.12 -17.90 0.40
CA GLU A 289 -6.99 -19.31 0.07
C GLU A 289 -5.52 -19.71 0.12
N VAL A 290 -5.22 -20.78 0.85
CA VAL A 290 -3.88 -21.35 0.91
C VAL A 290 -3.90 -22.80 0.48
N GLU A 291 -3.16 -23.10 -0.58
CA GLU A 291 -2.90 -24.46 -1.06
C GLU A 291 -1.65 -25.04 -0.38
N TYR A 292 -0.67 -24.19 -0.08
CA TYR A 292 0.57 -24.55 0.62
C TYR A 292 1.03 -23.41 1.53
N GLY A 293 1.93 -23.71 2.47
CA GLY A 293 2.57 -22.69 3.30
C GLY A 293 1.84 -22.38 4.61
N ILE A 294 2.13 -21.24 5.24
CA ILE A 294 1.63 -20.87 6.57
C ILE A 294 0.58 -19.77 6.46
N LEU A 295 -0.53 -19.92 7.20
CA LEU A 295 -1.56 -18.89 7.33
C LEU A 295 -1.75 -18.50 8.79
N SER A 296 -1.66 -17.21 9.10
CA SER A 296 -1.98 -16.66 10.41
C SER A 296 -3.00 -15.54 10.26
N VAL A 297 -4.18 -15.71 10.83
CA VAL A 297 -5.25 -14.72 10.87
C VAL A 297 -5.54 -14.39 12.33
N THR A 298 -5.29 -13.15 12.73
CA THR A 298 -5.46 -12.66 14.09
C THR A 298 -6.35 -11.43 14.11
N ASN A 299 -7.29 -11.37 15.06
CA ASN A 299 -8.15 -10.20 15.29
C ASN A 299 -8.89 -9.69 14.04
N LEU A 300 -9.27 -10.59 13.13
CA LEU A 300 -10.08 -10.27 11.95
C LEU A 300 -11.55 -10.12 12.36
N ASN A 301 -12.20 -9.04 11.94
CA ASN A 301 -13.62 -8.81 12.19
C ASN A 301 -14.41 -8.74 10.89
N ILE A 302 -15.46 -9.57 10.79
CA ILE A 302 -16.38 -9.61 9.65
C ILE A 302 -17.81 -9.64 10.17
N LYS A 303 -18.64 -8.74 9.65
CA LYS A 303 -20.04 -8.63 10.03
C LYS A 303 -20.93 -8.47 8.81
N ASP A 304 -22.16 -8.99 8.90
CA ASP A 304 -23.27 -8.72 7.99
C ASP A 304 -22.92 -8.97 6.51
N MET A 305 -22.34 -10.14 6.22
CA MET A 305 -21.83 -10.46 4.89
C MET A 305 -22.55 -11.65 4.27
N ILE A 306 -22.88 -11.51 2.99
CA ILE A 306 -23.44 -12.57 2.15
C ILE A 306 -22.34 -13.02 1.18
N ILE A 307 -21.87 -14.26 1.32
CA ILE A 307 -20.88 -14.84 0.41
C ILE A 307 -21.54 -15.93 -0.45
N GLN A 308 -21.33 -15.86 -1.76
CA GLN A 308 -21.87 -16.79 -2.73
C GLN A 308 -20.76 -17.71 -3.27
N ASP A 309 -21.03 -19.02 -3.30
CA ASP A 309 -20.20 -20.03 -3.99
C ASP A 309 -18.74 -20.13 -3.49
N ARG A 310 -18.43 -19.50 -2.35
CA ARG A 310 -17.11 -19.41 -1.73
C ARG A 310 -17.17 -19.42 -0.20
N SER A 311 -16.03 -19.75 0.41
CA SER A 311 -15.72 -19.52 1.83
C SER A 311 -14.88 -18.25 2.00
N ILE A 312 -14.83 -17.70 3.21
CA ILE A 312 -13.98 -16.54 3.52
C ILE A 312 -12.52 -16.98 3.59
N ILE A 313 -12.27 -18.09 4.27
CA ILE A 313 -10.94 -18.68 4.46
C ILE A 313 -11.01 -20.10 3.91
N LYS A 314 -10.19 -20.39 2.90
CA LYS A 314 -10.02 -21.72 2.34
C LYS A 314 -8.61 -22.24 2.60
N VAL A 315 -8.53 -23.49 3.03
CA VAL A 315 -7.29 -24.24 3.21
C VAL A 315 -7.42 -25.52 2.40
N ASP A 316 -6.60 -25.70 1.38
CA ASP A 316 -6.66 -26.83 0.43
C ASP A 316 -5.81 -28.03 0.85
N GLU A 317 -5.98 -29.17 0.18
CA GLU A 317 -5.32 -30.46 0.47
C GLU A 317 -3.87 -30.58 -0.04
N GLY A 318 -3.14 -29.45 -0.18
CA GLY A 318 -1.74 -29.50 -0.60
C GLY A 318 -0.86 -30.24 0.41
N THR A 319 0.07 -31.05 -0.09
CA THR A 319 0.97 -31.96 0.68
C THR A 319 1.94 -31.28 1.65
N ASN A 320 1.75 -30.00 1.97
CA ASN A 320 2.50 -29.21 2.95
C ASN A 320 1.78 -27.87 3.23
N VAL A 321 0.45 -27.87 3.40
CA VAL A 321 -0.15 -26.77 4.17
C VAL A 321 0.51 -26.82 5.54
N GLY A 322 1.22 -25.76 5.93
CA GLY A 322 1.88 -25.65 7.22
C GLY A 322 0.88 -25.41 8.35
N ILE A 323 1.26 -24.56 9.30
CA ILE A 323 0.40 -24.21 10.44
C ILE A 323 -0.63 -23.17 9.98
N VAL A 324 -1.92 -23.43 10.24
CA VAL A 324 -3.01 -22.46 10.06
C VAL A 324 -3.52 -22.03 11.43
N ASN A 325 -3.38 -20.75 11.76
CA ASN A 325 -3.87 -20.17 13.02
C ASN A 325 -4.95 -19.13 12.73
N ILE A 326 -6.13 -19.27 13.33
CA ILE A 326 -7.23 -18.31 13.25
C ILE A 326 -7.65 -17.93 14.67
N ILE A 327 -7.15 -16.81 15.18
CA ILE A 327 -7.17 -16.46 16.61
C ILE A 327 -7.79 -15.08 16.82
N GLY A 328 -8.64 -14.94 17.85
CA GLY A 328 -9.23 -13.65 18.22
C GLY A 328 -10.14 -13.04 17.15
N CYS A 329 -10.53 -13.81 16.13
CA CYS A 329 -11.38 -13.30 15.04
C CYS A 329 -12.85 -13.26 15.48
N THR A 330 -13.65 -12.39 14.87
CA THR A 330 -15.10 -12.30 15.07
C THR A 330 -15.80 -12.41 13.73
N PHE A 331 -16.74 -13.36 13.62
CA PHE A 331 -17.61 -13.53 12.47
C PHE A 331 -19.07 -13.43 12.93
N GLU A 332 -19.79 -12.40 12.47
CA GLU A 332 -21.15 -12.08 12.91
C GLU A 332 -22.11 -11.95 11.73
N ASN A 333 -23.31 -12.54 11.81
CA ASN A 333 -24.36 -12.43 10.78
C ASN A 333 -23.89 -12.83 9.37
N MET A 334 -23.11 -13.91 9.29
CA MET A 334 -22.58 -14.43 8.03
C MET A 334 -23.64 -15.29 7.34
N THR A 335 -23.93 -15.01 6.07
CA THR A 335 -24.81 -15.83 5.23
C THR A 335 -24.03 -16.38 4.06
N ARG A 336 -24.04 -17.70 3.89
CA ARG A 336 -23.56 -18.32 2.65
C ARG A 336 -24.72 -18.69 1.73
N THR A 337 -24.56 -18.45 0.43
CA THR A 337 -25.45 -18.93 -0.63
C THR A 337 -24.65 -19.72 -1.69
N GLY A 338 -25.37 -20.48 -2.52
CA GLY A 338 -24.77 -21.25 -3.60
C GLY A 338 -24.18 -22.60 -3.18
N ASP A 339 -23.87 -23.42 -4.18
CA ASP A 339 -23.67 -24.86 -4.03
C ASP A 339 -22.18 -25.24 -4.19
N ASN A 340 -21.36 -24.31 -4.69
CA ASN A 340 -19.91 -24.50 -4.77
C ASN A 340 -19.26 -24.31 -3.40
N GLN A 341 -18.28 -25.17 -3.10
CA GLN A 341 -17.56 -25.28 -1.80
C GLN A 341 -18.42 -25.80 -0.64
N LYS A 342 -17.79 -26.25 0.45
CA LYS A 342 -18.50 -26.87 1.60
C LYS A 342 -18.49 -26.00 2.87
N GLY A 343 -17.51 -25.12 3.03
CA GLY A 343 -17.46 -24.16 4.16
C GLY A 343 -18.20 -22.86 3.90
N GLY A 344 -18.80 -22.25 4.94
CA GLY A 344 -19.38 -20.91 4.88
C GLY A 344 -18.37 -19.81 5.20
N VAL A 345 -17.79 -19.88 6.39
CA VAL A 345 -16.72 -18.97 6.81
C VAL A 345 -15.35 -19.60 6.57
N ILE A 346 -15.15 -20.82 7.06
CA ILE A 346 -13.89 -21.57 6.90
C ILE A 346 -14.19 -22.87 6.15
N GLU A 347 -13.39 -23.15 5.13
CA GLU A 347 -13.32 -24.45 4.46
C GLU A 347 -11.90 -24.99 4.59
N GLY A 348 -11.75 -26.23 5.07
CA GLY A 348 -10.44 -26.83 5.29
C GLY A 348 -10.39 -28.28 4.81
N TYR A 349 -9.43 -28.56 3.95
CA TYR A 349 -9.06 -29.90 3.52
C TYR A 349 -7.70 -30.25 4.14
N LEU A 350 -7.73 -31.16 5.12
CA LEU A 350 -6.55 -31.52 5.90
C LEU A 350 -6.21 -32.99 5.64
N GLY A 351 -5.14 -33.23 4.90
CA GLY A 351 -4.57 -34.55 4.61
C GLY A 351 -3.61 -35.06 5.69
N SER A 352 -3.11 -36.29 5.50
CA SER A 352 -2.19 -36.97 6.44
C SER A 352 -0.83 -36.29 6.59
N ASP A 353 -0.42 -35.50 5.60
CA ASP A 353 0.85 -34.76 5.56
C ASP A 353 0.64 -33.26 5.84
N ASN A 354 -0.58 -32.85 6.19
CA ASN A 354 -0.93 -31.44 6.37
C ASN A 354 -0.62 -31.03 7.82
N GLY A 355 -0.24 -29.77 7.97
CA GLY A 355 0.02 -29.11 9.24
C GLY A 355 -1.25 -28.84 10.05
N GLN A 356 -1.06 -28.17 11.18
CA GLN A 356 -2.09 -28.03 12.21
C GLN A 356 -3.02 -26.84 11.92
N LEU A 357 -4.33 -27.07 11.93
CA LEU A 357 -5.35 -26.00 12.00
C LEU A 357 -5.74 -25.72 13.46
N ARG A 358 -5.48 -24.50 13.93
CA ARG A 358 -5.90 -24.00 15.25
C ARG A 358 -6.89 -22.87 15.07
N VAL A 359 -8.06 -22.99 15.68
CA VAL A 359 -9.10 -21.96 15.64
C VAL A 359 -9.50 -21.60 17.07
N SER A 360 -9.28 -20.34 17.43
CA SER A 360 -9.66 -19.75 18.72
C SER A 360 -10.33 -18.41 18.44
N SER A 361 -11.58 -18.44 17.97
CA SER A 361 -12.31 -17.27 17.47
C SER A 361 -13.76 -17.26 17.94
N THR A 362 -14.39 -16.09 17.87
CA THR A 362 -15.81 -15.88 18.21
C THR A 362 -16.68 -15.95 16.96
N PHE A 363 -17.72 -16.77 16.98
CA PHE A 363 -18.73 -16.87 15.94
C PHE A 363 -20.09 -16.51 16.53
N LYS A 364 -20.85 -15.64 15.85
CA LYS A 364 -22.20 -15.22 16.29
C LYS A 364 -23.15 -15.23 15.10
N PHE A 365 -24.30 -15.90 15.23
CA PHE A 365 -25.36 -15.89 14.22
C PHE A 365 -24.88 -16.19 12.78
N VAL A 366 -24.24 -17.34 12.59
CA VAL A 366 -23.79 -17.79 11.26
C VAL A 366 -24.90 -18.64 10.63
N THR A 367 -25.54 -18.12 9.57
CA THR A 367 -26.61 -18.84 8.86
C THR A 367 -26.06 -19.50 7.60
N LEU A 368 -25.98 -20.82 7.59
CA LEU A 368 -25.73 -21.59 6.36
C LEU A 368 -27.06 -21.87 5.66
N ARG A 369 -27.29 -21.23 4.50
CA ARG A 369 -28.44 -21.53 3.65
C ARG A 369 -27.96 -22.32 2.44
N ILE A 370 -28.01 -23.65 2.54
CA ILE A 370 -27.70 -24.56 1.42
C ILE A 370 -28.95 -24.66 0.53
N PRO A 371 -28.95 -24.17 -0.71
CA PRO A 371 -29.99 -24.50 -1.68
C PRO A 371 -29.84 -25.97 -2.09
N TYR A 372 -30.87 -26.79 -1.86
CA TYR A 372 -31.08 -28.12 -2.45
C TYR A 372 -29.83 -29.00 -2.70
N SER A 373 -29.35 -29.68 -1.66
CA SER A 373 -28.46 -30.84 -1.81
C SER A 373 -29.29 -32.13 -1.92
N THR A 374 -29.21 -32.82 -3.06
CA THR A 374 -29.70 -34.21 -3.23
C THR A 374 -28.69 -35.26 -2.71
N SER A 375 -27.64 -34.83 -2.00
CA SER A 375 -26.62 -35.70 -1.43
C SER A 375 -27.00 -36.19 -0.03
N THR A 376 -26.94 -37.50 0.19
CA THR A 376 -27.37 -38.26 1.38
C THR A 376 -26.46 -38.13 2.60
N SER A 377 -25.78 -36.99 2.80
CA SER A 377 -25.05 -36.72 4.04
C SER A 377 -25.87 -35.81 4.95
N PRO A 378 -26.28 -36.24 6.15
CA PRO A 378 -27.02 -35.37 7.06
C PRO A 378 -26.11 -34.23 7.56
N VAL A 379 -26.56 -33.00 7.36
CA VAL A 379 -25.97 -31.78 7.94
C VAL A 379 -26.89 -31.34 9.07
N PHE A 380 -26.41 -31.38 10.30
CA PHE A 380 -27.15 -30.91 11.48
C PHE A 380 -26.69 -29.50 11.86
N ILE A 381 -27.66 -28.62 12.09
CA ILE A 381 -27.47 -27.26 12.60
C ILE A 381 -27.92 -27.27 14.06
N ALA A 382 -27.05 -26.81 14.96
CA ALA A 382 -27.46 -26.38 16.30
C ALA A 382 -27.27 -24.86 16.37
N ASP A 383 -28.21 -24.16 17.01
CA ASP A 383 -28.03 -22.75 17.37
C ASP A 383 -26.70 -22.63 18.14
N ASP A 384 -25.87 -21.69 17.71
CA ASP A 384 -24.50 -21.40 18.19
C ASP A 384 -23.36 -22.35 17.75
N ALA A 385 -23.55 -23.25 16.77
CA ALA A 385 -22.49 -24.15 16.29
C ALA A 385 -21.77 -23.69 14.99
N VAL A 386 -20.43 -23.77 15.00
CA VAL A 386 -19.56 -23.66 13.80
C VAL A 386 -19.73 -24.90 12.93
N VAL A 387 -20.01 -24.73 11.63
CA VAL A 387 -19.87 -25.83 10.66
C VAL A 387 -18.49 -25.76 10.03
N VAL A 388 -17.52 -26.45 10.64
CA VAL A 388 -16.24 -26.78 10.01
C VAL A 388 -16.44 -28.11 9.27
N PHE A 389 -16.48 -28.09 7.95
CA PHE A 389 -16.42 -29.32 7.17
C PHE A 389 -14.96 -29.76 7.05
N ILE A 390 -14.65 -30.93 7.59
CA ILE A 390 -13.33 -31.56 7.54
C ILE A 390 -13.49 -32.92 6.90
N ILE A 391 -12.69 -33.20 5.87
CA ILE A 391 -12.66 -34.51 5.22
C ILE A 391 -11.37 -35.22 5.67
N GLN A 392 -11.57 -36.32 6.41
CA GLN A 392 -10.64 -37.41 6.78
C GLN A 392 -9.84 -37.43 8.11
N LEU A 393 -9.48 -38.68 8.47
CA LEU A 393 -9.12 -39.22 9.78
C LEU A 393 -7.70 -38.84 10.22
N SER A 394 -7.57 -37.90 11.17
CA SER A 394 -6.57 -37.83 12.26
C SER A 394 -6.21 -36.37 12.54
N ILE A 395 -7.13 -35.60 13.12
CA ILE A 395 -6.91 -34.19 13.44
C ILE A 395 -7.19 -33.94 14.91
N TYR A 396 -6.24 -33.28 15.59
CA TYR A 396 -6.43 -32.72 16.92
C TYR A 396 -6.90 -31.26 16.77
N ILE A 397 -8.21 -31.04 16.80
CA ILE A 397 -8.77 -29.69 16.92
C ILE A 397 -8.86 -29.34 18.40
N PHE A 398 -8.11 -28.33 18.81
CA PHE A 398 -8.33 -27.68 20.10
C PHE A 398 -9.25 -26.48 19.85
N VAL A 399 -10.49 -26.59 20.31
CA VAL A 399 -11.40 -25.44 20.43
C VAL A 399 -11.54 -25.13 21.90
N ASP A 400 -10.97 -24.01 22.34
CA ASP A 400 -11.14 -23.52 23.71
C ASP A 400 -12.40 -22.64 23.78
N TYR A 401 -13.60 -23.24 23.80
CA TYR A 401 -14.82 -22.56 24.28
C TYR A 401 -15.91 -23.52 24.78
N VAL A 402 -16.85 -22.97 25.56
CA VAL A 402 -17.76 -23.66 26.50
C VAL A 402 -19.04 -24.25 25.84
N ASP A 403 -19.20 -24.16 24.52
CA ASP A 403 -20.39 -24.64 23.79
C ASP A 403 -20.01 -25.63 22.66
N PRO A 404 -20.89 -26.59 22.28
CA PRO A 404 -20.50 -27.75 21.51
C PRO A 404 -20.14 -27.44 20.05
N VAL A 405 -18.89 -27.69 19.67
CA VAL A 405 -18.46 -27.77 18.26
C VAL A 405 -18.76 -29.17 17.72
N ILE A 406 -19.50 -29.23 16.60
CA ILE A 406 -19.75 -30.49 15.89
C ILE A 406 -18.69 -30.66 14.81
N ILE A 407 -17.78 -31.61 15.02
CA ILE A 407 -16.83 -32.09 14.01
C ILE A 407 -17.47 -33.28 13.30
N CYS A 408 -17.78 -33.16 12.01
CA CYS A 408 -18.34 -34.26 11.23
C CYS A 408 -17.22 -35.07 10.56
N PRO A 409 -16.97 -36.34 10.95
CA PRO A 409 -16.05 -37.20 10.22
C PRO A 409 -16.64 -37.61 8.86
N SER A 410 -15.86 -37.47 7.79
CA SER A 410 -16.15 -38.16 6.54
C SER A 410 -15.85 -39.65 6.72
N ASN A 411 -16.91 -40.47 6.74
CA ASN A 411 -16.97 -41.94 6.66
C ASN A 411 -17.45 -42.64 7.94
N ALA A 412 -18.76 -42.86 8.01
CA ALA A 412 -19.36 -44.03 8.65
C ALA A 412 -20.63 -44.43 7.87
N LEU A 413 -20.43 -45.20 6.80
CA LEU A 413 -21.46 -46.07 6.23
C LEU A 413 -20.86 -47.48 6.17
N TYR A 414 -21.11 -48.24 7.24
CA TYR A 414 -21.70 -49.58 7.18
C TYR A 414 -22.62 -49.74 8.38
#